data_AF-A0A9W3L444-F1
#
_entry.id   AF-A0A9W3L444-F1
#
_cell.length_a   1.000
_cell.length_b   1.000
_cell.length_c   1.000
_cell.angle_alpha   90.00
_cell.angle_beta   90.00
_cell.angle_gamma   90.00
#
_symmetry.space_group_name_H-M   'P 1'
#
loop_
_entity.id
_entity.type
_entity.pdbx_description
1 polymer ?
#
loop_
_entity_poly.entity_id
_entity_poly.type
_entity_poly.pdbx_seq_one_letter_code
_entity_poly.pdbx_strand_id
1 'polypeptide(L)'
;MKVASCETALGTARIFLKQFEKAEEHFNRSIDLLQKHNEEKLILIVRHNLGLLYATQNLSKLAIRHLSEVTEKNIAHFKAVFLQAREHYKLRKTNIVKELIVKELIEKGLAVCMELGNEEYVYHFNILRSLNEDEVIKLLEEVKKVFLTSKSKVYGIS
;
A
#
# COMPACT_ATOMS: atom_id res chain seq x y z
N MET A 1 15.14 7.57 -22.73
CA MET A 1 14.83 8.53 -21.64
C MET A 1 13.52 9.27 -21.87
N LYS A 2 13.44 10.34 -22.70
CA LYS A 2 12.22 11.15 -22.89
C LYS A 2 10.96 10.34 -23.28
N VAL A 3 11.11 9.39 -24.21
CA VAL A 3 10.00 8.52 -24.65
C VAL A 3 9.42 7.71 -23.49
N ALA A 4 10.27 7.12 -22.63
CA ALA A 4 9.81 6.35 -21.48
C ALA A 4 9.04 7.21 -20.46
N SER A 5 9.47 8.46 -20.24
CA SER A 5 8.74 9.41 -19.40
C SER A 5 7.36 9.76 -20.01
N CYS A 6 7.27 9.91 -21.34
CA CYS A 6 5.99 10.12 -22.02
C CYS A 6 5.07 8.90 -21.89
N GLU A 7 5.58 7.69 -22.10
CA GLU A 7 4.84 6.43 -21.89
C GLU A 7 4.31 6.36 -20.46
N THR A 8 5.14 6.69 -19.47
CA THR A 8 4.74 6.72 -18.05
C THR A 8 3.61 7.73 -17.80
N ALA A 9 3.73 8.95 -18.33
CA ALA A 9 2.70 9.98 -18.16
C ALA A 9 1.37 9.59 -18.82
N LEU A 10 1.42 9.00 -20.03
CA LEU A 10 0.25 8.49 -20.71
C LEU A 10 -0.41 7.35 -19.93
N GLY A 11 0.38 6.42 -19.40
CA GLY A 11 -0.11 5.34 -18.53
C GLY A 11 -0.83 5.90 -17.31
N THR A 12 -0.24 6.87 -16.62
CA THR A 12 -0.85 7.52 -15.45
C THR A 12 -2.16 8.23 -15.81
N ALA A 13 -2.21 8.98 -16.90
CA ALA A 13 -3.47 9.62 -17.35
C ALA A 13 -4.56 8.57 -17.63
N ARG A 14 -4.20 7.43 -18.21
CA ARG A 14 -5.13 6.34 -18.50
C ARG A 14 -5.68 5.65 -17.25
N ILE A 15 -4.95 5.60 -16.14
CA ILE A 15 -5.49 5.15 -14.84
C ILE A 15 -6.71 6.01 -14.47
N PHE A 16 -6.59 7.33 -14.56
CA PHE A 16 -7.67 8.26 -14.19
C PHE A 16 -8.85 8.21 -15.17
N LEU A 17 -8.60 7.87 -16.43
CA LEU A 17 -9.63 7.59 -17.42
C LEU A 17 -10.23 6.17 -17.32
N LYS A 18 -9.80 5.37 -16.33
CA LYS A 18 -10.20 3.97 -16.13
C LYS A 18 -9.90 3.05 -17.32
N GLN A 19 -8.90 3.40 -18.14
CA GLN A 19 -8.43 2.59 -19.27
C GLN A 19 -7.25 1.73 -18.80
N PHE A 20 -7.53 0.74 -17.96
CA PHE A 20 -6.52 0.04 -17.17
C PHE A 20 -5.56 -0.80 -18.01
N GLU A 21 -6.07 -1.56 -18.98
CA GLU A 21 -5.26 -2.39 -19.87
C GLU A 21 -4.30 -1.53 -20.67
N LYS A 22 -4.81 -0.43 -21.23
CA LYS A 22 -4.04 0.56 -21.98
C LYS A 22 -3.01 1.31 -21.11
N ALA A 23 -3.28 1.47 -19.81
CA ALA A 23 -2.32 2.05 -18.87
C ALA A 23 -1.17 1.06 -18.62
N GLU A 24 -1.49 -0.22 -18.41
CA GLU A 24 -0.52 -1.30 -18.22
C GLU A 24 0.41 -1.46 -19.42
N GLU A 25 -0.13 -1.43 -20.65
CA GLU A 25 0.67 -1.45 -21.88
C GLU A 25 1.72 -0.34 -21.92
N HIS A 26 1.34 0.89 -21.56
CA HIS A 26 2.25 2.03 -21.52
C HIS A 26 3.33 1.87 -20.44
N PHE A 27 2.97 1.37 -19.26
CA PHE A 27 3.95 1.11 -18.21
C PHE A 27 4.95 0.02 -18.61
N ASN A 28 4.50 -1.06 -19.25
CA ASN A 28 5.38 -2.12 -19.74
C ASN A 28 6.36 -1.59 -20.81
N ARG A 29 5.87 -0.81 -21.79
CA ARG A 29 6.73 -0.15 -22.78
C ARG A 29 7.75 0.79 -22.14
N SER A 30 7.35 1.54 -21.12
CA SER A 30 8.27 2.40 -20.37
C SER A 30 9.35 1.59 -19.67
N ILE A 31 9.00 0.49 -18.98
CA ILE A 31 9.95 -0.40 -18.31
C ILE A 31 10.95 -0.99 -19.32
N ASP A 32 10.47 -1.50 -20.46
CA ASP A 32 11.33 -2.08 -21.50
C ASP A 32 12.38 -1.07 -22.02
N LEU A 33 11.96 0.18 -22.21
CA LEU A 33 12.86 1.26 -22.62
C LEU A 33 13.86 1.62 -21.52
N LEU A 34 13.42 1.73 -20.27
CA LEU A 34 14.29 2.08 -19.14
C LEU A 34 15.29 0.98 -18.80
N GLN A 35 14.90 -0.29 -18.92
CA GLN A 35 15.78 -1.44 -18.73
C GLN A 35 16.94 -1.44 -19.73
N LYS A 36 16.67 -1.15 -21.01
CA LYS A 36 17.72 -1.03 -22.05
C LYS A 36 18.75 0.06 -21.76
N HIS A 37 18.41 1.02 -20.90
CA HIS A 37 19.28 2.12 -20.49
C HIS A 37 19.76 2.01 -19.03
N ASN A 38 19.47 0.91 -18.33
CA ASN A 38 19.82 0.70 -16.92
C ASN A 38 19.31 1.81 -15.97
N GLU A 39 18.15 2.40 -16.26
CA GLU A 39 17.58 3.52 -15.51
C GLU A 39 16.73 3.05 -14.31
N GLU A 40 17.36 2.38 -13.34
CA GLU A 40 16.67 1.71 -12.23
C GLU A 40 15.77 2.64 -11.40
N LYS A 41 16.23 3.87 -11.13
CA LYS A 41 15.45 4.87 -10.37
C LYS A 41 14.14 5.22 -11.07
N LEU A 42 14.15 5.32 -12.40
CA LEU A 42 12.95 5.61 -13.18
C LEU A 42 12.02 4.40 -13.25
N ILE A 43 12.57 3.17 -13.30
CA ILE A 43 11.78 1.95 -13.23
C ILE A 43 10.97 1.89 -11.93
N LEU A 44 11.53 2.34 -10.80
CA LEU A 44 10.79 2.41 -9.54
C LEU A 44 9.58 3.35 -9.60
N ILE A 45 9.68 4.47 -10.33
CA ILE A 45 8.54 5.37 -10.54
C ILE A 45 7.44 4.66 -11.35
N VAL A 46 7.81 3.92 -12.40
CA VAL A 46 6.83 3.16 -13.20
C VAL A 46 6.17 2.06 -12.36
N ARG A 47 6.94 1.37 -11.50
CA ARG A 47 6.40 0.36 -10.57
C ARG A 47 5.45 0.95 -9.55
N HIS A 48 5.73 2.15 -9.03
CA HIS A 48 4.77 2.87 -8.19
C HIS A 48 3.44 3.09 -8.94
N ASN A 49 3.49 3.49 -10.21
CA ASN A 49 2.29 3.70 -11.03
C ASN A 49 1.54 2.40 -11.36
N LEU A 50 2.24 1.28 -11.56
CA LEU A 50 1.62 -0.06 -11.64
C LEU A 50 0.94 -0.43 -10.31
N GLY A 51 1.58 -0.11 -9.18
CA GLY A 51 0.96 -0.22 -7.86
C GLY A 51 -0.35 0.56 -7.75
N LEU A 52 -0.36 1.81 -8.21
CA LEU A 52 -1.55 2.66 -8.25
C LEU A 52 -2.63 2.13 -9.19
N LEU A 53 -2.24 1.63 -10.38
CA LEU A 53 -3.13 1.02 -11.36
C LEU A 53 -3.92 -0.14 -10.75
N TYR A 54 -3.25 -1.09 -10.10
CA TYR A 54 -3.92 -2.24 -9.50
C TYR A 54 -4.68 -1.87 -8.23
N ALA A 55 -4.17 -0.94 -7.42
CA ALA A 55 -4.87 -0.46 -6.23
C ALA A 55 -6.22 0.21 -6.58
N THR A 56 -6.27 0.94 -7.69
CA THR A 56 -7.49 1.58 -8.21
C THR A 56 -8.55 0.57 -8.62
N GLN A 57 -8.13 -0.64 -9.02
CA GLN A 57 -9.00 -1.76 -9.38
C GLN A 57 -9.34 -2.68 -8.19
N ASN A 58 -8.93 -2.33 -6.97
CA ASN A 58 -9.02 -3.18 -5.78
C ASN A 58 -8.26 -4.52 -5.89
N LEU A 59 -7.26 -4.59 -6.78
CA LEU A 59 -6.39 -5.75 -6.95
C LEU A 59 -5.20 -5.66 -5.99
N SER A 60 -5.47 -5.62 -4.69
CA SER A 60 -4.48 -5.29 -3.65
C SER A 60 -3.24 -6.20 -3.65
N LYS A 61 -3.37 -7.49 -3.98
CA LYS A 61 -2.21 -8.40 -4.06
C LYS A 61 -1.24 -8.00 -5.18
N LEU A 62 -1.76 -7.62 -6.35
CA LEU A 62 -0.93 -7.15 -7.47
C LEU A 62 -0.32 -5.79 -7.17
N ALA A 63 -1.09 -4.89 -6.57
CA ALA A 63 -0.59 -3.59 -6.13
C ALA A 63 0.59 -3.74 -5.16
N ILE A 64 0.44 -4.58 -4.12
CA ILE A 64 1.48 -4.85 -3.13
C ILE A 64 2.75 -5.39 -3.78
N ARG A 65 2.63 -6.31 -4.74
CA ARG A 65 3.79 -6.88 -5.44
C ARG A 65 4.66 -5.81 -6.10
N HIS A 66 4.04 -4.83 -6.77
CA HIS A 66 4.81 -3.74 -7.40
C HIS A 66 5.32 -2.73 -6.37
N LEU A 67 4.53 -2.44 -5.34
CA LEU A 67 4.90 -1.44 -4.34
C LEU A 67 6.02 -1.91 -3.42
N SER A 68 6.05 -3.20 -3.05
CA SER A 68 7.12 -3.74 -2.19
C SER A 68 8.48 -3.59 -2.84
N GLU A 69 8.60 -3.85 -4.15
CA GLU A 69 9.84 -3.62 -4.89
C GLU A 69 10.30 -2.16 -4.85
N VAL A 70 9.37 -1.21 -4.81
CA VAL A 70 9.69 0.22 -4.70
C VAL A 70 10.17 0.55 -3.29
N THR A 71 9.45 0.11 -2.26
CA THR A 71 9.74 0.48 -0.87
C THR A 71 10.97 -0.24 -0.31
N GLU A 72 11.27 -1.45 -0.78
CA GLU A 72 12.49 -2.19 -0.43
C GLU A 72 13.74 -1.47 -0.95
N LYS A 73 13.66 -0.87 -2.15
CA LYS A 73 14.78 -0.16 -2.77
C LYS A 73 14.85 1.32 -2.41
N ASN A 74 13.71 1.94 -2.12
CA ASN A 74 13.60 3.36 -1.84
C ASN A 74 12.45 3.64 -0.86
N ILE A 75 12.73 3.47 0.43
CA ILE A 75 11.78 3.78 1.50
C ILE A 75 11.45 5.28 1.58
N ALA A 76 12.32 6.16 1.06
CA ALA A 76 12.05 7.60 1.00
C ALA A 76 10.93 7.97 0.00
N HIS A 77 10.52 7.03 -0.86
CA HIS A 77 9.34 7.20 -1.72
C HIS A 77 8.04 7.03 -0.91
N PHE A 78 7.77 7.98 0.00
CA PHE A 78 6.68 7.90 0.98
C PHE A 78 5.29 7.69 0.36
N LYS A 79 5.04 8.13 -0.87
CA LYS A 79 3.78 7.85 -1.59
C LYS A 79 3.58 6.36 -1.87
N ALA A 80 4.64 5.64 -2.24
CA ALA A 80 4.62 4.20 -2.44
C ALA A 80 4.43 3.47 -1.11
N VAL A 81 5.14 3.92 -0.05
CA VAL A 81 5.02 3.40 1.32
C VAL A 81 3.57 3.51 1.82
N PHE A 82 2.96 4.69 1.70
CA PHE A 82 1.57 4.92 2.10
C PHE A 82 0.61 4.01 1.34
N LEU A 83 0.77 3.94 0.01
CA LEU A 83 -0.09 3.12 -0.82
C LEU A 83 0.03 1.64 -0.46
N GLN A 84 1.24 1.13 -0.24
CA GLN A 84 1.45 -0.25 0.19
C GLN A 84 0.79 -0.54 1.53
N ALA A 85 1.00 0.34 2.53
CA ALA A 85 0.39 0.21 3.84
C ALA A 85 -1.14 0.13 3.73
N ARG A 86 -1.73 1.00 2.92
CA ARG A 86 -3.18 1.01 2.67
C ARG A 86 -3.67 -0.28 2.01
N GLU A 87 -2.94 -0.83 1.04
CA GLU A 87 -3.31 -2.09 0.40
C GLU A 87 -3.14 -3.29 1.34
N HIS A 88 -2.14 -3.30 2.21
CA HIS A 88 -2.01 -4.32 3.27
C HIS A 88 -3.17 -4.22 4.28
N TYR A 89 -3.54 -3.01 4.67
CA TYR A 89 -4.68 -2.75 5.55
C TYR A 89 -5.98 -3.32 4.95
N LYS A 90 -6.24 -3.15 3.65
CA LYS A 90 -7.42 -3.76 2.99
C LYS A 90 -7.47 -5.29 3.10
N LEU A 91 -6.32 -5.96 3.11
CA LEU A 91 -6.22 -7.43 3.17
C LEU A 91 -6.14 -8.00 4.59
N ARG A 92 -6.15 -7.16 5.63
CA ARG A 92 -5.74 -7.55 6.98
C ARG A 92 -6.68 -8.47 7.74
N LYS A 93 -7.89 -8.80 7.24
CA LYS A 93 -9.03 -9.45 7.94
C LYS A 93 -8.63 -10.65 8.86
N THR A 94 -8.02 -10.38 10.02
CA THR A 94 -7.38 -11.29 11.00
C THR A 94 -5.93 -11.76 10.75
N ASN A 95 -5.24 -11.23 9.75
CA ASN A 95 -3.83 -11.56 9.49
C ASN A 95 -2.87 -10.65 10.28
N ILE A 96 -2.38 -11.15 11.41
CA ILE A 96 -1.40 -10.45 12.28
C ILE A 96 -0.17 -9.99 11.51
N VAL A 97 0.33 -10.80 10.56
CA VAL A 97 1.50 -10.42 9.74
C VAL A 97 1.19 -9.20 8.89
N LYS A 98 -0.03 -9.11 8.32
CA LYS A 98 -0.44 -7.92 7.58
C LYS A 98 -0.56 -6.70 8.48
N GLU A 99 -1.05 -6.86 9.71
CA GLU A 99 -1.12 -5.78 10.68
C GLU A 99 0.26 -5.22 11.05
N LEU A 100 1.23 -6.10 11.32
CA LEU A 100 2.61 -5.70 11.63
C LEU A 100 3.26 -4.94 10.46
N ILE A 101 3.06 -5.41 9.23
CA ILE A 101 3.57 -4.71 8.03
C ILE A 101 2.92 -3.33 7.89
N VAL A 102 1.63 -3.18 8.18
CA VAL A 102 0.96 -1.87 8.15
C VAL A 102 1.59 -0.93 9.16
N LYS A 103 1.79 -1.36 10.41
CA LYS A 103 2.42 -0.55 11.46
C LYS A 103 3.83 -0.12 11.06
N GLU A 104 4.65 -1.06 10.58
CA GLU A 104 6.03 -0.80 10.15
C GLU A 104 6.08 0.24 9.01
N LEU A 105 5.23 0.09 7.99
CA LEU A 105 5.18 1.03 6.87
C LEU A 105 4.68 2.42 7.29
N ILE A 106 3.72 2.49 8.23
CA ILE A 106 3.25 3.76 8.78
C ILE A 106 4.38 4.48 9.51
N GLU A 107 5.12 3.79 10.39
CA GLU A 107 6.22 4.38 11.16
C GLU A 107 7.33 4.91 10.24
N LYS A 108 7.77 4.08 9.29
CA LYS A 108 8.80 4.49 8.31
C LYS A 108 8.32 5.66 7.45
N GLY A 109 7.08 5.62 6.98
CA GLY A 109 6.49 6.68 6.17
C GLY A 109 6.36 8.00 6.92
N LEU A 110 5.93 7.97 8.19
CA LEU A 110 5.85 9.15 9.05
C LEU A 110 7.23 9.78 9.27
N ALA A 111 8.25 8.98 9.57
CA ALA A 111 9.61 9.48 9.76
C ALA A 111 10.11 10.26 8.54
N VAL A 112 9.95 9.69 7.34
CA VAL A 112 10.31 10.35 6.07
C VAL A 112 9.49 11.62 5.85
N CYS A 113 8.17 11.59 6.05
CA CYS A 113 7.32 12.76 5.81
C CYS A 113 7.60 13.90 6.80
N MET A 114 7.91 13.60 8.06
CA MET A 114 8.30 14.59 9.06
C MET A 114 9.64 15.25 8.71
N GLU A 115 10.63 14.46 8.29
CA GLU A 115 11.93 14.98 7.84
C GLU A 115 11.78 15.91 6.63
N LEU A 116 10.91 15.56 5.68
CA LEU A 116 10.64 16.35 4.48
C LEU A 116 9.67 17.51 4.70
N GLY A 117 9.09 17.67 5.90
CA GLY A 117 8.05 18.66 6.18
C GLY A 117 6.75 18.47 5.38
N ASN A 118 6.44 17.23 4.97
CA ASN A 118 5.25 16.91 4.18
C ASN A 118 4.03 16.66 5.08
N GLU A 119 3.35 17.74 5.48
CA GLU A 119 2.20 17.68 6.39
C GLU A 119 1.03 16.84 5.84
N GLU A 120 0.75 16.95 4.54
CA GLU A 120 -0.34 16.20 3.87
C GLU A 120 -0.21 14.70 4.13
N TYR A 121 0.97 14.13 3.88
CA TYR A 121 1.17 12.70 4.08
C TYR A 121 1.32 12.32 5.55
N VAL A 122 1.79 13.22 6.42
CA VAL A 122 1.70 13.00 7.88
C VAL A 122 0.24 12.77 8.29
N TYR A 123 -0.70 13.59 7.80
CA TYR A 123 -2.13 13.37 8.07
C TYR A 123 -2.63 12.04 7.48
N HIS A 124 -2.28 11.71 6.24
CA HIS A 124 -2.68 10.44 5.62
C HIS A 124 -2.23 9.22 6.42
N PHE A 125 -0.97 9.20 6.86
CA PHE A 125 -0.45 8.11 7.68
C PHE A 125 -1.12 8.05 9.05
N ASN A 126 -1.36 9.20 9.70
CA ASN A 126 -2.05 9.24 10.99
C ASN A 126 -3.50 8.72 10.88
N ILE A 127 -4.22 9.05 9.82
CA ILE A 127 -5.56 8.48 9.56
C ILE A 127 -5.48 6.97 9.42
N LEU A 128 -4.53 6.45 8.63
CA LEU A 128 -4.35 5.01 8.46
C LEU A 128 -3.97 4.32 9.78
N ARG A 129 -3.18 4.97 10.63
CA ARG A 129 -2.83 4.48 11.97
C ARG A 129 -4.06 4.35 12.85
N SER A 130 -4.87 5.40 12.97
CA SER A 130 -6.10 5.37 13.78
C SER A 130 -7.07 4.29 13.30
N LEU A 131 -7.27 4.17 11.98
CA LEU A 131 -8.09 3.10 11.39
C LEU A 131 -7.57 1.70 11.73
N ASN A 132 -6.25 1.53 11.80
CA ASN A 132 -5.63 0.27 12.17
C ASN A 132 -5.79 -0.04 13.66
N GLU A 133 -5.66 0.95 14.55
CA GLU A 133 -5.82 0.82 16.00
C GLU A 133 -7.27 0.54 16.41
N ASP A 134 -8.25 1.26 15.85
CA ASP A 134 -9.68 1.07 16.12
C ASP A 134 -10.14 -0.37 15.82
N GLU A 135 -9.62 -0.96 14.74
CA GLU A 135 -9.96 -2.33 14.37
C GLU A 135 -9.35 -3.36 15.32
N VAL A 136 -8.14 -3.10 15.83
CA VAL A 136 -7.50 -3.96 16.84
C VAL A 136 -8.32 -3.97 18.12
N ILE A 137 -8.83 -2.81 18.55
CA ILE A 137 -9.70 -2.70 19.72
C ILE A 137 -10.98 -3.53 19.51
N LYS A 138 -11.65 -3.41 18.36
CA LYS A 138 -12.84 -4.21 18.05
C LYS A 138 -12.57 -5.72 18.07
N LEU A 139 -11.44 -6.16 17.51
CA LEU A 139 -11.07 -7.57 17.50
C LEU A 139 -10.85 -8.10 18.93
N LEU A 140 -10.16 -7.33 19.79
CA LEU A 140 -9.95 -7.70 21.18
C LEU A 140 -11.27 -7.81 21.96
N GLU A 141 -12.22 -6.92 21.71
CA GLU A 141 -13.56 -6.98 22.31
C GLU A 141 -14.34 -8.23 21.87
N GLU A 142 -14.30 -8.58 20.58
CA GLU A 142 -14.92 -9.80 20.06
C GLU A 142 -14.31 -11.06 20.69
N VAL A 143 -12.98 -11.14 20.74
CA VAL A 143 -12.27 -12.27 21.37
C VAL A 143 -12.65 -12.38 22.84
N LYS A 144 -12.67 -11.26 23.59
CA LYS A 144 -13.08 -11.24 25.00
C LYS A 144 -14.51 -11.75 25.19
N LYS A 145 -15.45 -11.36 24.32
CA LYS A 145 -16.82 -11.89 24.33
C LYS A 145 -16.82 -13.40 24.16
N VAL A 146 -16.15 -13.94 23.13
CA VAL A 146 -16.07 -15.38 22.89
C VAL A 146 -15.48 -16.14 24.09
N PHE A 147 -14.41 -15.62 24.71
CA PHE A 147 -13.82 -16.21 25.91
C PHE A 147 -14.76 -16.20 27.11
N LEU A 148 -15.55 -15.14 27.31
CA LEU A 148 -16.51 -15.08 28.40
C LEU A 148 -17.69 -16.04 28.19
N THR A 149 -18.19 -16.16 26.95
CA THR A 149 -19.30 -17.07 26.61
C THR A 149 -18.87 -18.55 26.63
N SER A 150 -17.61 -18.85 26.32
CA SER A 150 -17.08 -20.21 26.45
C SER A 150 -16.89 -20.58 27.92
N LYS A 151 -16.47 -19.62 28.77
CA LYS A 151 -16.34 -19.82 30.22
C LYS A 151 -17.70 -20.05 30.89
N SER A 152 -18.74 -19.30 30.56
CA SER A 152 -20.10 -19.53 31.10
C SER A 152 -20.69 -20.89 30.72
N LYS A 153 -20.41 -21.40 29.51
CA LYS A 153 -20.76 -22.78 29.11
C LYS A 153 -19.99 -23.87 29.86
N VAL A 154 -18.72 -23.63 30.20
CA VAL A 154 -17.87 -24.60 30.93
C VAL A 154 -18.21 -24.66 32.41
N TYR A 155 -18.63 -23.54 33.02
CA TYR A 155 -18.95 -23.47 34.46
C TYR A 155 -20.45 -23.57 34.78
N GLY A 156 -21.32 -23.76 33.79
CA GLY A 156 -22.74 -24.07 34.02
C GLY A 156 -23.48 -23.03 34.86
N ILE A 157 -23.21 -21.74 34.66
CA ILE A 157 -23.96 -20.66 35.31
C ILE A 157 -24.96 -20.14 34.27
N SER A 158 -26.15 -20.72 34.27
CA SER A 158 -27.34 -20.20 33.58
C SER A 158 -28.08 -19.22 34.47
#